data_AF-A0A699QAT5-F1
#
_entry.id   AF-A0A699QAT5-F1
#
_cell.length_a   1.000
_cell.length_b   1.000
_cell.length_c   1.000
_cell.angle_alpha   90.00
_cell.angle_beta   90.00
_cell.angle_gamma   90.00
#
_symmetry.space_group_name_H-M   'P 1'
#
loop_
_entity.id
_entity.type
_entity.pdbx_description
1 polymer ?
#
loop_
_entity_poly.entity_id
_entity_poly.type
_entity_poly.pdbx_seq_one_letter_code
_entity_poly.pdbx_strand_id
1 'polypeptide(L)'
;DRVGEVSYRLALPPQLSHVHNVFHVSLLIGYKYHPLHVIPYPLDQIRADLSYVEEPEAILDRQDRVMRKKTIHFVKILWRDHPEREATWETEESIRTSYPHFLP
;
A
#
# COMPACT_ATOMS: atom_id res chain seq x y z
N ASP A 1 -15.72 -10.43 -20.16
CA ASP A 1 -15.69 -10.98 -21.54
C ASP A 1 -14.42 -11.76 -21.82
N ARG A 2 -14.47 -12.88 -22.56
CA ARG A 2 -13.26 -13.59 -22.99
C ARG A 2 -12.68 -12.89 -24.22
N VAL A 3 -11.40 -12.52 -24.17
CA VAL A 3 -10.70 -11.79 -25.25
C VAL A 3 -9.68 -12.69 -25.97
N GLY A 4 -9.18 -13.73 -25.31
CA GLY A 4 -8.26 -14.71 -25.87
C GLY A 4 -8.42 -16.07 -25.22
N GLU A 5 -7.58 -17.04 -25.61
CA GLU A 5 -7.64 -18.39 -25.05
C GLU A 5 -7.55 -18.37 -23.51
N VAL A 6 -6.66 -17.51 -23.01
CA VAL A 6 -6.29 -17.35 -21.60
C VAL A 6 -6.41 -15.90 -21.14
N SER A 7 -7.12 -15.04 -21.87
CA SER A 7 -7.24 -13.61 -21.56
C SER A 7 -8.69 -13.19 -21.40
N TYR A 8 -9.00 -12.50 -20.31
CA TYR A 8 -10.34 -12.06 -19.96
C TYR A 8 -10.36 -10.57 -19.63
N ARG A 9 -11.38 -9.88 -20.14
CA ARG A 9 -11.70 -8.51 -19.80
C ARG A 9 -12.58 -8.48 -18.56
N LEU A 10 -12.12 -7.78 -17.52
CA LEU A 10 -12.83 -7.55 -16.27
C LEU A 10 -13.53 -6.18 -16.30
N ALA A 11 -14.67 -6.08 -15.61
CA ALA A 11 -15.33 -4.81 -15.36
C ALA A 11 -14.65 -4.15 -14.15
N LEU A 12 -13.65 -3.30 -14.40
CA LEU A 12 -12.97 -2.56 -13.34
C LEU A 12 -13.80 -1.35 -12.89
N PRO A 13 -13.71 -0.96 -11.61
CA PRO A 13 -14.27 0.29 -11.11
C PRO A 13 -13.70 1.50 -11.88
N PRO A 14 -14.45 2.61 -12.00
CA PRO A 14 -14.00 3.83 -12.69
C PRO A 14 -12.67 4.39 -12.17
N GLN A 15 -12.39 4.22 -10.88
CA GLN A 15 -11.15 4.63 -10.21
C GLN A 15 -9.92 3.94 -10.80
N LEU A 16 -10.08 2.74 -11.35
CA LEU A 16 -9.02 1.94 -11.98
C LEU A 16 -9.08 2.02 -13.52
N SER A 17 -9.68 3.06 -14.08
CA SER A 17 -9.81 3.22 -15.54
C SER A 17 -8.47 3.28 -16.28
N HIS A 18 -7.39 3.69 -15.60
CA HIS A 18 -6.02 3.68 -16.14
C HIS A 18 -5.39 2.28 -16.18
N VAL A 19 -5.96 1.32 -15.46
CA VAL A 19 -5.46 -0.07 -15.43
C VAL A 19 -6.00 -0.82 -16.63
N HIS A 20 -5.12 -1.54 -17.33
CA HIS A 20 -5.53 -2.44 -18.40
C HIS A 20 -6.48 -3.51 -17.84
N ASN A 21 -7.72 -3.50 -18.31
CA ASN A 21 -8.75 -4.39 -17.80
C ASN A 21 -8.71 -5.80 -18.39
N VAL A 22 -7.67 -6.16 -19.15
CA VAL A 22 -7.48 -7.49 -19.73
C VAL A 22 -6.41 -8.24 -18.93
N PHE A 23 -6.84 -9.30 -18.25
CA PHE A 23 -5.99 -10.12 -17.38
C PHE A 23 -5.82 -11.53 -17.94
N HIS A 24 -4.67 -12.13 -17.67
CA HIS A 24 -4.40 -13.52 -18.03
C HIS A 24 -4.95 -14.45 -16.93
N VAL A 25 -5.69 -15.51 -17.31
CA VAL A 25 -6.37 -16.41 -16.36
C VAL A 25 -5.39 -17.11 -15.43
N SER A 26 -4.16 -17.38 -15.86
CA SER A 26 -3.14 -17.98 -14.97
C SER A 26 -2.72 -17.06 -13.81
N LEU A 27 -2.98 -15.75 -13.92
CA LEU A 27 -2.75 -14.79 -12.82
C LEU A 27 -3.95 -14.73 -11.87
N LEU A 28 -5.07 -15.38 -12.22
CA LEU A 28 -6.26 -15.44 -11.40
C LEU A 28 -6.26 -16.75 -10.62
N ILE A 29 -6.34 -16.66 -9.29
CA ILE A 29 -6.50 -17.83 -8.44
C ILE A 29 -7.98 -18.20 -8.41
N GLY A 30 -8.27 -19.50 -8.61
CA GLY A 30 -9.63 -20.02 -8.49
C GLY A 30 -10.18 -19.71 -7.09
N TYR A 31 -11.23 -18.91 -7.04
CA TYR A 31 -11.73 -18.35 -5.79
C TYR A 31 -13.20 -18.75 -5.57
N LYS A 32 -13.49 -19.41 -4.44
CA LYS A 32 -14.85 -19.76 -4.04
C LYS A 32 -15.45 -18.58 -3.27
N TYR A 33 -16.43 -17.93 -3.88
CA TYR A 33 -17.09 -16.77 -3.29
C TYR A 33 -17.63 -17.07 -1.87
N HIS A 34 -17.28 -16.20 -0.92
CA HIS A 34 -17.85 -16.18 0.42
C HIS A 34 -18.16 -14.72 0.81
N PRO A 35 -19.35 -14.41 1.35
CA PRO A 35 -19.74 -13.02 1.68
C PRO A 35 -18.76 -12.31 2.64
N LEU A 36 -18.14 -13.04 3.55
CA LEU A 36 -17.17 -12.48 4.52
C LEU A 36 -15.80 -12.13 3.91
N HIS A 37 -15.51 -12.61 2.71
CA HIS A 37 -14.24 -12.31 2.04
C HIS A 37 -14.35 -11.12 1.09
N VAL A 38 -15.53 -10.49 1.00
CA VAL A 38 -15.67 -9.22 0.31
C VAL A 38 -14.95 -8.19 1.16
N ILE A 39 -13.67 -7.97 0.86
CA ILE A 39 -12.89 -6.92 1.48
C ILE A 39 -13.39 -5.61 0.88
N PRO A 40 -13.83 -4.64 1.69
CA PRO A 40 -14.04 -3.29 1.20
C PRO A 40 -12.68 -2.73 0.83
N TYR A 41 -12.34 -2.76 -0.45
CA TYR A 41 -11.22 -1.99 -0.94
C TYR A 41 -11.65 -0.53 -0.94
N PRO A 42 -10.98 0.35 -0.18
CA PRO A 42 -11.31 1.76 -0.16
C PRO A 42 -10.77 2.39 -1.45
N LEU A 43 -11.42 2.07 -2.58
CA LEU A 43 -11.07 2.61 -3.89
C LEU A 43 -11.17 4.14 -3.92
N ASP A 44 -11.88 4.73 -2.96
CA ASP A 44 -11.93 6.16 -2.68
C ASP A 44 -10.61 6.75 -2.16
N GLN A 45 -9.73 5.93 -1.57
CA GLN A 45 -8.40 6.34 -1.14
C GLN A 45 -7.37 6.35 -2.29
N ILE A 46 -7.68 5.69 -3.41
CA ILE A 46 -6.82 5.67 -4.59
C ILE A 46 -7.07 6.94 -5.41
N ARG A 47 -6.00 7.72 -5.60
CA ARG A 47 -6.00 8.94 -6.40
C ARG A 47 -6.04 8.61 -7.89
N ALA A 48 -6.38 9.61 -8.70
CA ALA A 48 -6.47 9.46 -10.16
C ALA A 48 -5.14 9.02 -10.82
N ASP A 49 -4.00 9.35 -10.20
CA ASP A 49 -2.68 8.90 -10.64
C ASP A 49 -2.29 7.51 -10.13
N LEU A 50 -3.26 6.75 -9.59
CA LEU A 50 -3.09 5.43 -8.98
C LEU A 50 -2.21 5.41 -7.71
N SER A 51 -1.86 6.57 -7.16
CA SER A 51 -1.21 6.65 -5.85
C SER A 51 -2.23 6.55 -4.71
N TYR A 52 -1.78 6.10 -3.54
CA TYR A 52 -2.56 6.12 -2.30
C TYR A 52 -1.66 6.63 -1.16
N VAL A 53 -2.29 7.12 -0.08
CA VAL A 53 -1.57 7.54 1.12
C VAL A 53 -1.48 6.34 2.05
N GLU A 54 -0.26 5.93 2.39
CA GLU A 54 -0.05 4.90 3.41
C GLU A 54 -0.27 5.50 4.80
N GLU A 55 -1.02 4.79 5.66
CA GLU A 55 -1.22 5.20 7.05
C GLU A 55 -0.19 4.50 7.94
N PRO A 56 0.59 5.23 8.75
CA PRO A 56 1.51 4.60 9.69
C PRO A 56 0.71 3.96 10.84
N GLU A 57 0.94 2.68 11.11
CA GLU A 57 0.23 1.90 12.13
C GLU A 57 1.01 1.84 13.45
N ALA A 58 2.31 1.56 13.38
CA ALA A 58 3.15 1.44 14.57
C ALA A 58 4.62 1.77 14.29
N ILE A 59 5.33 2.21 15.34
CA ILE A 59 6.80 2.32 15.31
C ILE A 59 7.36 1.00 15.84
N LEU A 60 8.04 0.24 14.99
CA LEU A 60 8.62 -1.05 15.37
C LEU A 60 9.99 -0.89 16.03
N ASP A 61 10.75 0.14 15.67
CA ASP A 61 12.11 0.36 16.17
C ASP A 61 12.56 1.82 15.98
N ARG A 62 13.62 2.25 16.69
CA ARG A 62 14.25 3.55 16.56
C ARG A 62 15.76 3.42 16.47
N GLN A 63 16.40 4.17 15.58
CA GLN A 63 17.84 4.15 15.39
C GLN A 63 18.41 5.54 15.17
N ASP A 64 19.47 5.84 15.92
CA ASP A 64 20.26 7.06 15.71
C ASP A 64 21.45 6.76 14.80
N ARG A 65 21.52 7.50 13.69
CA ARG A 65 22.69 7.49 12.80
C ARG A 65 23.54 8.73 13.06
N VAL A 66 24.64 8.53 13.77
CA VAL A 66 25.64 9.57 14.01
C VAL A 66 26.53 9.73 12.78
N MET A 67 26.46 10.90 12.16
CA MET A 67 27.40 11.36 11.14
C MET A 67 28.44 12.30 11.75
N ARG A 68 29.50 12.62 11.01
CA ARG A 68 30.61 13.48 11.48
C ARG A 68 30.19 14.85 12.07
N LYS A 69 29.04 15.39 11.66
CA LYS A 69 28.55 16.73 12.06
C LYS A 69 27.13 16.76 12.60
N LYS A 70 26.39 15.64 12.53
CA LYS A 70 24.97 15.60 12.91
C LYS A 70 24.54 14.19 13.25
N THR A 71 23.53 14.08 14.11
CA THR A 71 22.81 12.83 14.35
C THR A 71 21.48 12.90 13.61
N ILE A 72 21.11 11.83 12.91
CA ILE A 72 19.81 11.69 12.26
C ILE A 72 19.03 10.58 12.98
N HIS A 73 17.83 10.91 13.44
CA HIS A 73 16.92 9.97 14.09
C HIS A 73 16.05 9.27 13.03
N PHE A 74 16.12 7.95 13.01
CA PHE A 74 15.30 7.09 12.16
C PHE A 74 14.31 6.30 12.99
N VAL A 75 13.11 6.12 12.44
CA VAL A 75 12.03 5.30 12.99
C VAL A 75 11.66 4.24 11.97
N LYS A 76 11.50 3.00 12.44
CA LYS A 76 10.99 1.91 11.59
C LYS A 76 9.48 1.90 11.67
N ILE A 77 8.81 2.15 10.56
CA ILE A 77 7.36 2.30 10.49
C ILE A 77 6.73 1.03 9.93
N LEU A 78 5.79 0.46 10.69
CA LEU A 78 4.81 -0.48 10.17
C LEU A 78 3.69 0.33 9.51
N TRP A 79 3.42 0.03 8.25
CA TRP A 79 2.33 0.63 7.49
C TRP A 79 1.07 -0.21 7.63
N ARG A 80 -0.08 0.45 7.72
CA ARG A 80 -1.38 -0.20 7.84
C ARG A 80 -1.61 -1.17 6.68
N ASP A 81 -2.12 -2.36 6.99
CA ASP A 81 -2.38 -3.46 6.05
C ASP A 81 -1.12 -4.07 5.40
N HIS A 82 0.09 -3.66 5.82
CA HIS A 82 1.34 -4.27 5.42
C HIS A 82 1.90 -5.19 6.52
N PRO A 83 2.55 -6.30 6.14
CA PRO A 83 3.27 -7.14 7.10
C PRO A 83 4.57 -6.47 7.58
N GLU A 84 5.05 -6.82 8.77
CA GLU A 84 6.30 -6.25 9.35
C GLU A 84 7.54 -6.36 8.45
N ARG A 85 7.59 -7.35 7.55
CA ARG A 85 8.68 -7.51 6.57
C ARG A 85 8.74 -6.37 5.54
N GLU A 86 7.63 -5.67 5.33
CA GLU A 86 7.48 -4.53 4.41
C GLU A 86 7.62 -3.18 5.15
N ALA A 87 7.86 -3.19 6.47
CA ALA A 87 8.12 -1.98 7.24
C ALA A 87 9.38 -1.24 6.75
N THR A 88 9.29 0.09 6.64
CA THR A 88 10.38 0.95 6.13
C THR A 88 11.06 1.76 7.22
N TRP A 89 12.30 2.18 6.98
CA TRP A 89 13.02 3.11 7.86
C TRP A 89 12.86 4.53 7.33
N GLU A 90 12.17 5.38 8.09
CA GLU A 90 11.91 6.78 7.76
C GLU A 90 12.64 7.70 8.73
N THR A 91 12.91 8.94 8.32
CA THR A 91 13.44 9.94 9.27
C THR A 91 12.31 10.45 10.16
N GLU A 92 12.62 10.74 11.42
CA GLU A 92 11.63 11.35 12.33
C GLU A 92 11.10 12.68 11.78
N GLU A 93 11.93 13.45 11.08
CA GLU A 93 11.53 14.71 10.44
C GLU A 93 10.49 14.49 9.33
N SER A 94 10.68 13.47 8.49
CA SER A 94 9.73 13.11 7.42
C SER A 94 8.38 12.71 7.99
N ILE A 95 8.40 11.85 9.02
CA ILE A 95 7.17 11.40 9.68
C ILE A 95 6.49 12.53 10.45
N ARG A 96 7.23 13.41 11.12
CA ARG A 96 6.65 14.57 11.80
C ARG A 96 5.99 15.54 10.84
N THR A 97 6.53 15.67 9.63
CA THR A 97 6.00 16.54 8.59
C THR A 97 4.75 15.93 7.93
N SER A 98 4.81 14.65 7.59
CA SER A 98 3.75 13.95 6.86
C SER A 98 2.61 13.46 7.78
N TYR A 99 2.94 13.09 9.01
CA TYR A 99 2.03 12.55 10.03
C TYR A 99 2.28 13.21 11.40
N PRO A 100 1.90 14.49 11.58
CA PRO A 100 2.25 15.29 12.77
C PRO A 100 1.76 14.72 14.11
N HIS A 101 0.71 13.90 14.09
CA HIS A 101 0.09 13.31 15.28
C HIS A 101 0.55 11.87 15.55
N PHE A 102 1.43 11.31 14.71
CA PHE A 102 1.83 9.91 14.81
C PHE A 102 3.02 9.70 15.75
N LEU A 103 3.98 10.62 15.74
CA LEU A 103 5.08 10.57 16.71
C LEU A 103 4.60 11.08 18.08
N PRO A 104 4.99 10.42 19.19
CA PRO A 104 4.71 10.90 20.54
C PRO A 104 5.45 12.19 20.90
#